data_AF-A0A914J4L9-F1
#
_entry.id   AF-A0A914J4L9-F1
#
_cell.length_a   1.000
_cell.length_b   1.000
_cell.length_c   1.000
_cell.angle_alpha   90.00
_cell.angle_beta   90.00
_cell.angle_gamma   90.00
#
_symmetry.space_group_name_H-M   'P 1'
#
loop_
_entity.id
_entity.type
_entity.pdbx_description
1 polymer ?
#
loop_
_entity_poly.entity_id
_entity_poly.type
_entity_poly.pdbx_seq_one_letter_code
_entity_poly.pdbx_strand_id
1 'polypeptide(L)'
;MSLLTTLPMCFVTSADSSAITELVFEWNPTTKAQFYVLRSTIGTILGAWLGAFVIPLDWDRWWQVWPLPCLFGCSVGFIFGLLEAYIEFRRSPTKRLKFAPKHKAF
;
A
#
# COMPACT_ATOMS: atom_id res chain seq x y z
N MET A 1 7.66 3.02 -7.93
CA MET A 1 6.46 2.15 -7.96
C MET A 1 6.78 0.74 -7.53
N SER A 2 7.42 -0.06 -8.39
CA SER A 2 7.62 -1.49 -8.16
C SER A 2 8.36 -1.79 -6.86
N LEU A 3 9.35 -0.97 -6.49
CA LEU A 3 10.04 -1.13 -5.20
C LEU A 3 9.10 -0.92 -3.99
N LEU A 4 8.26 0.11 -4.02
CA LEU A 4 7.35 0.48 -2.93
C LEU A 4 6.16 -0.48 -2.81
N THR A 5 5.80 -1.19 -3.87
CA THR A 5 4.70 -2.17 -3.88
C THR A 5 5.22 -3.59 -3.66
N THR A 6 6.18 -4.02 -4.47
CA THR A 6 6.60 -5.42 -4.56
C THR A 6 7.46 -5.84 -3.37
N LEU A 7 8.39 -5.00 -2.92
CA LEU A 7 9.27 -5.36 -1.80
C LEU A 7 8.50 -5.62 -0.50
N PRO A 8 7.67 -4.70 0.03
CA PRO A 8 6.94 -4.96 1.26
C PRO A 8 5.94 -6.12 1.10
N MET A 9 5.37 -6.31 -0.10
CA MET A 9 4.49 -7.44 -0.40
C MET A 9 5.23 -8.78 -0.37
N CYS A 10 6.41 -8.88 -0.98
CA CYS A 10 7.24 -10.08 -0.92
C CYS A 10 7.67 -10.40 0.51
N PHE A 11 8.04 -9.41 1.32
CA PHE A 11 8.45 -9.65 2.71
C PHE A 11 7.30 -10.10 3.62
N VAL A 12 6.11 -9.51 3.46
CA VAL A 12 4.96 -9.86 4.32
C VAL A 12 4.30 -11.18 3.91
N THR A 13 4.32 -11.48 2.62
CA THR A 13 3.73 -12.71 2.07
C THR A 13 4.75 -13.83 1.89
N SER A 14 6.01 -13.60 2.26
CA SER A 14 7.13 -14.54 2.03
C SER A 14 7.25 -14.99 0.55
N ALA A 15 6.80 -14.14 -0.38
CA ALA A 15 6.68 -14.43 -1.81
C ALA A 15 5.82 -15.67 -2.17
N ASP A 16 4.89 -16.07 -1.29
CA ASP A 16 3.92 -17.13 -1.58
C ASP A 16 2.86 -16.65 -2.58
N SER A 17 2.69 -17.37 -3.69
CA SER A 17 1.76 -17.01 -4.76
C SER A 17 0.30 -17.03 -4.30
N SER A 18 -0.06 -18.01 -3.46
CA SER A 18 -1.43 -18.18 -2.95
C SER A 18 -1.86 -16.97 -2.13
N ALA A 19 -1.06 -16.59 -1.15
CA ALA A 19 -1.32 -15.45 -0.29
C ALA A 19 -1.20 -14.10 -1.03
N ILE A 20 -0.42 -14.00 -2.12
CA ILE A 20 -0.45 -12.82 -2.99
C ILE A 20 -1.80 -12.72 -3.71
N THR A 21 -2.30 -13.84 -4.25
CA THR A 21 -3.59 -13.84 -4.95
C THR A 21 -4.76 -13.48 -4.04
N GLU A 22 -4.79 -14.05 -2.82
CA GLU A 22 -5.80 -13.70 -1.81
C GLU A 22 -5.75 -12.21 -1.45
N LEU A 23 -4.55 -11.66 -1.26
CA LEU A 23 -4.41 -10.26 -0.85
C LEU A 23 -4.77 -9.28 -1.97
N VAL A 24 -4.37 -9.56 -3.22
CA VAL A 24 -4.54 -8.65 -4.37
C VAL A 24 -5.92 -8.76 -4.99
N PHE A 25 -6.44 -9.97 -5.16
CA PHE A 25 -7.72 -10.21 -5.85
C PHE A 25 -8.90 -10.36 -4.90
N GLU A 26 -8.71 -11.00 -3.75
CA GLU A 26 -9.81 -11.24 -2.80
C GLU A 26 -9.93 -10.14 -1.74
N TRP A 27 -8.93 -9.27 -1.61
CA TRP A 27 -8.91 -8.15 -0.66
C TRP A 27 -9.14 -8.60 0.79
N ASN A 28 -8.65 -9.79 1.12
CA ASN A 28 -8.89 -10.43 2.42
C ASN A 28 -7.58 -10.57 3.24
N PRO A 29 -7.08 -9.48 3.85
CA PRO A 29 -5.88 -9.57 4.67
C PRO A 29 -6.18 -10.33 5.96
N THR A 30 -5.36 -11.33 6.27
CA THR A 30 -5.47 -12.16 7.48
C THR A 30 -4.61 -11.65 8.63
N THR A 31 -3.54 -10.90 8.32
CA THR A 31 -2.58 -10.37 9.29
C THR A 31 -2.54 -8.84 9.23
N LYS A 32 -2.21 -8.19 10.36
CA LYS A 32 -2.03 -6.73 10.40
C LYS A 32 -1.05 -6.24 9.33
N ALA A 33 0.09 -6.91 9.20
CA ALA A 33 1.11 -6.57 8.22
C ALA A 33 0.55 -6.60 6.78
N GLN A 34 -0.22 -7.63 6.43
CA GLN A 34 -0.87 -7.73 5.11
C GLN A 34 -1.85 -6.58 4.88
N PHE A 35 -2.62 -6.19 5.90
CA PHE A 35 -3.52 -5.05 5.82
C PHE A 35 -2.77 -3.74 5.54
N TYR A 36 -1.68 -3.46 6.27
CA TYR A 36 -0.85 -2.27 6.02
C TYR A 36 -0.27 -2.26 4.60
N VAL A 37 0.26 -3.39 4.15
CA VAL A 37 0.88 -3.51 2.81
C VAL A 37 -0.15 -3.36 1.70
N LEU A 38 -1.35 -3.92 1.85
CA LEU A 38 -2.43 -3.74 0.89
C LEU A 38 -2.80 -2.26 0.75
N ARG A 39 -3.02 -1.57 1.87
CA ARG A 39 -3.36 -0.13 1.88
C ARG A 39 -2.26 0.74 1.30
N SER A 40 -0.99 0.50 1.68
CA SER A 40 0.14 1.25 1.13
C SER A 40 0.34 0.98 -0.37
N THR A 41 0.09 -0.25 -0.85
CA THR A 41 0.21 -0.61 -2.26
C THR A 41 -0.84 0.12 -3.11
N ILE A 42 -2.10 0.11 -2.67
CA ILE A 42 -3.20 0.85 -3.31
C ILE A 42 -2.86 2.34 -3.36
N GLY A 43 -2.43 2.92 -2.22
CA GLY A 43 -2.03 4.32 -2.15
C GLY A 43 -0.88 4.65 -3.10
N THR A 44 0.12 3.79 -3.20
CA THR A 44 1.27 3.96 -4.12
C THR A 44 0.82 3.99 -5.58
N ILE A 45 -0.04 3.05 -5.99
CA ILE A 45 -0.54 2.95 -7.37
C ILE A 45 -1.41 4.16 -7.72
N LEU A 46 -2.33 4.54 -6.84
CA LEU A 46 -3.18 5.72 -7.05
C LEU A 46 -2.35 7.00 -7.08
N GLY A 47 -1.38 7.15 -6.17
CA GLY A 47 -0.47 8.29 -6.15
C GLY A 47 0.40 8.39 -7.41
N ALA A 48 0.89 7.25 -7.90
CA ALA A 48 1.62 7.17 -9.17
C ALA A 48 0.76 7.64 -10.35
N TRP A 49 -0.47 7.13 -10.41
CA TRP A 49 -1.43 7.43 -11.45
C TRP A 49 -1.80 8.92 -11.45
N LEU A 50 -2.06 9.50 -10.26
CA LEU A 50 -2.29 10.94 -10.10
C LEU A 50 -1.07 11.77 -10.51
N GLY A 51 0.15 11.33 -10.16
CA GLY A 51 1.38 11.99 -10.60
C GLY A 51 1.53 11.99 -12.13
N ALA A 52 1.11 10.92 -12.80
CA ALA A 52 1.15 10.83 -14.25
C ALA A 52 0.21 11.83 -14.94
N PHE A 53 -0.95 12.17 -14.35
CA PHE A 53 -1.84 13.21 -14.88
C PHE A 53 -1.26 14.62 -14.85
N VAL A 54 -0.25 14.87 -14.01
CA VAL A 54 0.37 16.19 -13.92
C VAL A 54 1.33 16.44 -15.10
N ILE A 55 1.68 15.39 -15.87
CA ILE A 55 2.58 15.48 -17.02
C ILE A 55 1.87 16.14 -18.22
N PRO A 56 0.66 15.72 -18.68
CA PRO A 56 -0.03 16.37 -19.79
C PRO A 56 -0.49 17.81 -19.53
N LEU A 57 -0.61 18.21 -18.26
CA LEU A 57 -0.94 19.59 -17.87
C LEU A 57 0.24 20.57 -18.08
N ASP A 58 1.39 20.03 -18.50
CA ASP A 58 2.70 20.67 -18.74
C ASP A 58 2.72 22.20 -18.60
N TRP A 59 3.24 22.65 -17.46
CA TRP A 59 3.48 24.05 -17.16
C TRP A 59 4.95 24.44 -17.41
N ASP A 60 5.68 23.64 -18.21
CA ASP A 60 7.10 23.79 -18.51
C ASP A 60 7.96 23.89 -17.23
N ARG A 61 7.61 23.10 -16.20
CA ARG A 61 8.36 23.06 -14.94
C ARG A 61 9.29 21.87 -14.91
N TRP A 62 10.52 22.10 -14.45
CA TRP A 62 11.55 21.07 -14.29
C TRP A 62 11.10 19.87 -13.43
N TRP A 63 10.16 20.06 -12.51
CA TRP A 63 9.61 19.00 -11.66
C TRP A 63 8.53 18.14 -12.36
N GLN A 64 7.99 18.58 -13.51
CA GLN A 64 7.01 17.83 -14.32
C GLN A 64 7.64 16.79 -15.26
N VAL A 65 8.97 16.82 -15.41
CA VAL A 65 9.71 15.90 -16.27
C VAL A 65 9.53 14.47 -15.78
N TRP A 66 9.08 13.58 -16.67
CA TRP A 66 8.97 12.16 -16.34
C TRP A 66 10.36 11.60 -15.96
N PRO A 67 10.49 10.79 -14.88
CA PRO A 67 9.44 10.22 -14.04
C PRO A 67 9.20 10.94 -12.69
N LEU A 68 9.66 12.19 -12.52
CA LEU A 68 9.63 12.89 -11.21
C LEU A 68 8.23 12.99 -10.61
N PRO A 69 7.18 13.46 -11.32
CA PRO A 69 5.83 13.58 -10.75
C PRO A 69 5.29 12.26 -10.21
N CYS A 70 5.53 11.17 -10.95
CA CYS A 70 5.13 9.84 -10.54
C CYS A 70 5.87 9.42 -9.26
N LEU A 71 7.18 9.63 -9.18
CA LEU A 71 7.99 9.31 -7.99
C LEU A 71 7.47 10.05 -6.75
N PHE A 72 7.18 11.34 -6.86
CA PHE A 72 6.58 12.10 -5.76
C PHE A 72 5.19 11.58 -5.40
N GLY A 73 4.32 11.40 -6.40
CA GLY A 73 2.95 10.93 -6.22
C GLY A 73 2.89 9.58 -5.50
N CYS A 74 3.76 8.64 -5.87
CA CYS A 74 3.76 7.33 -5.24
C CYS A 74 4.37 7.31 -3.84
N SER A 75 5.35 8.16 -3.57
CA SER A 75 5.93 8.28 -2.23
C SER A 75 4.90 8.85 -1.26
N VAL A 76 4.19 9.91 -1.68
CA VAL A 76 3.08 10.49 -0.92
C VAL A 76 1.96 9.48 -0.75
N GLY A 77 1.58 8.78 -1.83
CA GLY A 77 0.54 7.75 -1.80
C GLY A 77 0.86 6.59 -0.87
N PHE A 78 2.11 6.14 -0.85
CA PHE A 78 2.58 5.09 0.06
C PHE A 78 2.43 5.51 1.53
N ILE A 79 2.91 6.72 1.87
CA ILE A 79 2.80 7.28 3.23
C ILE A 79 1.33 7.41 3.63
N PHE A 80 0.50 7.94 2.73
CA PHE A 80 -0.93 8.10 2.99
C PHE A 80 -1.63 6.76 3.25
N GLY A 81 -1.31 5.72 2.47
CA GLY A 81 -1.87 4.38 2.69
C GLY A 81 -1.46 3.78 4.04
N LEU A 82 -0.23 4.02 4.50
CA LEU A 82 0.20 3.60 5.84
C LEU A 82 -0.53 4.37 6.95
N LEU A 83 -0.71 5.68 6.78
CA LEU A 83 -1.43 6.52 7.74
C LEU A 83 -2.91 6.13 7.83
N GLU A 84 -3.55 5.87 6.70
CA GLU A 84 -4.94 5.38 6.66
C GLU A 84 -5.08 4.07 7.43
N ALA A 85 -4.19 3.10 7.15
CA ALA A 85 -4.20 1.82 7.85
C ALA A 85 -3.97 1.97 9.36
N TYR A 86 -3.07 2.88 9.76
CA TYR A 86 -2.79 3.19 11.16
C TYR A 86 -4.01 3.81 11.86
N ILE A 87 -4.64 4.81 11.23
CA ILE A 87 -5.83 5.48 11.77
C ILE A 87 -6.98 4.48 11.88
N GLU A 88 -7.19 3.65 10.87
CA GLU A 88 -8.26 2.66 10.89
C GLU A 88 -8.05 1.61 12.00
N PHE A 89 -6.81 1.18 12.22
CA PHE A 89 -6.47 0.27 13.31
C PHE A 89 -6.59 0.92 14.70
N ARG A 90 -6.39 2.24 14.79
CA ARG A 90 -6.63 3.02 16.02
C ARG A 90 -8.12 3.18 16.30
N ARG A 91 -8.94 3.40 15.25
CA ARG A 91 -10.38 3.61 15.37
C ARG A 91 -11.18 2.32 15.57
N SER A 92 -10.74 1.19 15.01
CA SER A 92 -11.55 -0.04 14.94
C SER A 92 -11.06 -1.14 15.90
N PRO A 93 -11.60 -1.24 17.13
CA PRO A 93 -11.24 -2.32 18.05
C PRO A 93 -11.62 -3.70 17.50
N THR A 94 -12.67 -3.81 16.69
CA THR A 94 -13.11 -5.08 16.07
C THR A 94 -12.08 -5.66 15.11
N LYS A 95 -11.44 -4.81 14.28
CA LYS A 95 -10.35 -5.24 13.39
C LYS A 95 -9.12 -5.67 14.19
N ARG A 96 -8.84 -4.98 15.31
CA ARG A 96 -7.77 -5.37 16.24
C ARG A 96 -7.97 -6.77 16.82
N LEU A 97 -9.22 -7.15 17.13
CA LEU A 97 -9.57 -8.47 17.63
C LEU A 97 -9.47 -9.55 16.54
N LYS A 98 -9.94 -9.28 15.32
CA LYS A 98 -9.81 -10.20 14.18
C LYS A 98 -8.34 -10.55 13.88
N PHE A 99 -7.45 -9.58 14.06
CA PHE A 99 -6.00 -9.73 13.83
C PHE A 99 -5.19 -9.95 15.11
N ALA A 100 -5.82 -10.27 16.24
CA ALA A 100 -5.10 -10.66 17.42
C ALA A 100 -4.51 -12.07 17.20
N PRO A 101 -3.23 -12.31 17.55
CA PRO A 101 -2.67 -13.65 17.48
C PRO A 101 -3.53 -14.54 18.38
N LYS A 102 -4.17 -15.57 17.81
CA LYS A 102 -4.80 -16.62 18.59
C LYS A 102 -3.65 -17.27 19.37
N HIS A 103 -3.60 -17.05 20.68
CA HIS A 103 -2.63 -17.71 21.53
C HIS A 103 -2.69 -19.19 21.20
N LYS A 104 -1.56 -19.78 20.77
CA LYS A 104 -1.47 -21.24 20.64
C LYS A 104 -1.68 -21.76 22.06
N ALA A 105 -2.87 -22.27 22.35
CA ALA A 105 -3.08 -23.13 23.51
C ALA A 105 -2.15 -24.32 23.28
N PHE A 106 -1.21 -24.49 24.21
CA PHE A 106 -0.29 -25.61 24.25
C PHE A 106 -1.04 -26.94 24.26
#